data_AF-T1AAZ0-F1
#
_entry.id   AF-T1AAZ0-F1
#
_cell.length_a   1.000
_cell.length_b   1.000
_cell.length_c   1.000
_cell.angle_alpha   90.00
_cell.angle_beta   90.00
_cell.angle_gamma   90.00
#
_symmetry.space_group_name_H-M   'P 1'
#
loop_
_entity.id
_entity.type
_entity.pdbx_description
1 polymer ?
#
loop_
_entity_poly.entity_id
_entity_poly.type
_entity_poly.pdbx_seq_one_letter_code
_entity_poly.pdbx_strand_id
1 'polypeptide(L)'
;LHLQEPVGLQTPWTRDFHDLSFEWRRLFSEVLGTFLLVLVAAGAPVVDARSHGQVPLDAQVVAPALMVMAVIYFMGTVSGAHLNPAVSLSFALRGNFPWRRVPGYIAAQIFGSLLASGFLRATFGDVGNLGATTPGAGISAWTTVLVELVITAGLVSVILGTASGARN
;
A
#
# COMPACT_ATOMS: atom_id res chain seq x y z
N LEU A 1 16.81 -38.29 21.42
CA LEU A 1 16.73 -37.10 22.30
C LEU A 1 15.95 -36.02 21.55
N HIS A 2 14.64 -35.96 21.80
CA HIS A 2 13.77 -34.90 21.27
C HIS A 2 14.04 -33.63 22.07
N LEU A 3 14.71 -32.66 21.45
CA LEU A 3 14.81 -31.31 22.01
C LEU A 3 13.46 -30.63 21.80
N GLN A 4 12.64 -30.60 22.86
CA GLN A 4 11.49 -29.71 22.93
C GLN A 4 12.02 -28.27 22.99
N GLU A 5 11.68 -27.47 21.98
CA GLU A 5 11.88 -26.03 21.98
C GLU A 5 11.28 -25.41 23.26
N PRO A 6 11.99 -24.52 23.97
CA PRO A 6 11.52 -23.96 25.22
C PRO A 6 10.28 -23.09 24.99
N VAL A 7 9.19 -23.46 25.68
CA VAL A 7 8.00 -22.64 25.86
C VAL A 7 8.41 -21.32 26.53
N GLY A 8 8.41 -20.21 25.79
CA GLY A 8 8.19 -18.90 26.41
C GLY A 8 9.23 -17.78 26.23
N LEU A 9 9.70 -17.51 25.02
CA LEU A 9 10.24 -16.18 24.68
C LEU A 9 9.56 -15.59 23.43
N GLN A 10 8.24 -15.44 23.48
CA GLN A 10 7.57 -14.48 22.60
C GLN A 10 7.81 -13.08 23.19
N THR A 11 8.53 -12.24 22.46
CA THR A 11 8.75 -10.83 22.86
C THR A 11 7.39 -10.12 22.98
N PRO A 12 7.25 -9.08 23.84
CA PRO A 12 5.98 -8.36 23.99
C PRO A 12 5.37 -7.93 22.64
N TRP A 13 6.24 -7.49 21.73
CA TRP A 13 5.92 -7.07 20.36
C TRP A 13 5.31 -8.17 19.47
N THR A 14 5.59 -9.47 19.72
CA THR A 14 4.99 -10.58 18.95
C THR A 14 3.61 -10.98 19.44
N ARG A 15 3.27 -10.70 20.71
CA ARG A 15 1.91 -10.90 21.25
C ARG A 15 0.92 -9.87 20.69
N ASP A 16 1.40 -8.65 20.45
CA ASP A 16 0.59 -7.51 19.98
C ASP A 16 0.03 -7.67 18.56
N PHE A 17 0.60 -8.55 17.72
CA PHE A 17 0.10 -8.72 16.35
C PHE A 17 -1.24 -9.44 16.30
N HIS A 18 -1.46 -10.43 17.15
CA HIS A 18 -2.71 -11.21 17.16
C HIS A 18 -3.76 -10.64 18.12
N ASP A 19 -3.41 -9.65 18.92
CA ASP A 19 -4.36 -8.94 19.77
C ASP A 19 -5.28 -8.03 18.94
N LEU A 20 -6.58 -8.21 19.13
CA LEU A 20 -7.63 -7.43 18.46
C LEU A 20 -7.83 -6.05 19.11
N SER A 21 -7.36 -5.85 20.34
CA SER A 21 -7.48 -4.57 21.06
C SER A 21 -6.80 -3.41 20.32
N PHE A 22 -5.78 -3.71 19.52
CA PHE A 22 -5.02 -2.75 18.73
C PHE A 22 -5.49 -2.62 17.27
N GLU A 23 -6.62 -3.23 16.89
CA GLU A 23 -7.07 -3.17 15.48
C GLU A 23 -7.34 -1.76 14.99
N TRP A 24 -7.92 -0.92 15.84
CA TRP A 24 -8.16 0.47 15.45
C TRP A 24 -6.87 1.19 15.05
N ARG A 25 -5.72 0.88 15.70
CA ARG A 25 -4.40 1.45 15.37
C ARG A 25 -3.91 0.97 14.01
N ARG A 26 -4.15 -0.31 13.70
CA ARG A 26 -3.80 -0.94 12.43
C ARG A 26 -4.61 -0.34 11.29
N LEU A 27 -5.93 -0.25 11.46
CA LEU A 27 -6.83 0.35 10.49
C LEU A 27 -6.52 1.83 10.28
N PHE A 28 -6.27 2.59 11.35
CA PHE A 28 -5.83 3.99 11.23
C PHE A 28 -4.51 4.10 10.45
N SER A 29 -3.56 3.21 10.73
CA SER A 29 -2.30 3.15 9.99
C SER A 29 -2.49 2.87 8.50
N GLU A 30 -3.40 1.97 8.14
CA GLU A 30 -3.72 1.69 6.73
C GLU A 30 -4.43 2.87 6.07
N VAL A 31 -5.35 3.55 6.77
CA VAL A 31 -6.00 4.79 6.26
C VAL A 31 -4.95 5.87 6.01
N LEU A 32 -4.14 6.21 7.02
CA LEU A 32 -3.17 7.29 6.94
C LEU A 32 -2.07 6.99 5.92
N GLY A 33 -1.54 5.76 5.93
CA GLY A 33 -0.50 5.35 5.00
C GLY A 33 -0.98 5.35 3.56
N THR A 34 -2.20 4.86 3.31
CA THR A 34 -2.79 4.87 1.96
C THR A 34 -3.12 6.29 1.53
N PHE A 35 -3.61 7.14 2.45
CA PHE A 35 -3.82 8.56 2.19
C PHE A 35 -2.53 9.24 1.73
N LEU A 36 -1.43 9.08 2.47
CA LEU A 36 -0.14 9.70 2.12
C LEU A 36 0.42 9.17 0.79
N LEU A 37 0.33 7.86 0.57
CA LEU A 37 0.77 7.24 -0.68
C LEU A 37 -0.03 7.78 -1.88
N VAL A 38 -1.36 7.74 -1.82
CA VAL A 38 -2.23 8.22 -2.91
C VAL A 38 -2.08 9.72 -3.10
N LEU A 39 -1.93 10.50 -2.02
CA LEU A 39 -1.73 11.94 -2.10
C LEU A 39 -0.50 12.28 -2.95
N VAL A 40 0.60 11.53 -2.82
CA VAL A 40 1.81 11.75 -3.63
C VAL A 40 1.69 11.10 -5.01
N ALA A 41 1.21 9.86 -5.10
CA ALA A 41 1.07 9.10 -6.35
C ALA A 41 0.12 9.77 -7.34
N ALA A 42 -1.09 10.12 -6.89
CA ALA A 42 -2.06 10.82 -7.70
C ALA A 42 -1.81 12.34 -7.72
N GLY A 43 -1.16 12.89 -6.69
CA GLY A 43 -0.84 14.31 -6.63
C GLY A 43 0.19 14.73 -7.65
N ALA A 44 1.19 13.90 -7.94
CA ALA A 44 2.22 14.24 -8.92
C ALA A 44 1.66 14.59 -10.32
N PRO A 45 0.83 13.75 -10.97
CA PRO A 45 0.19 14.10 -12.25
C PRO A 45 -0.85 15.24 -12.11
N VAL A 46 -1.51 15.39 -10.96
CA VAL A 46 -2.41 16.53 -10.69
C VAL A 46 -1.64 17.85 -10.67
N VAL A 47 -0.51 17.91 -9.96
CA VAL A 47 0.36 19.08 -9.89
C VAL A 47 1.03 19.33 -11.23
N ASP A 48 1.40 18.29 -11.96
CA ASP A 48 1.95 18.41 -13.32
C ASP A 48 0.94 19.07 -14.27
N ALA A 49 -0.30 18.58 -14.27
CA ALA A 49 -1.39 19.17 -15.05
C ALA A 49 -1.66 20.63 -14.66
N ARG A 50 -1.46 21.01 -13.39
CA ARG A 50 -1.62 22.39 -12.91
C ARG A 50 -0.47 23.32 -13.20
N SER A 51 0.74 22.77 -13.25
CA SER A 51 1.95 23.52 -13.52
C SER A 51 2.29 23.57 -15.00
N HIS A 52 1.43 23.02 -15.87
CA HIS A 52 1.64 22.94 -17.31
C HIS A 52 2.88 22.12 -17.70
N GLY A 53 3.08 20.96 -17.06
CA GLY A 53 4.14 20.03 -17.42
C GLY A 53 5.49 20.28 -16.72
N GLN A 54 5.51 21.00 -15.60
CA GLN A 54 6.75 21.32 -14.89
C GLN A 54 7.20 20.20 -13.93
N VAL A 55 6.38 19.18 -13.67
CA VAL A 55 6.77 18.07 -12.81
C VAL A 55 7.38 16.97 -13.70
N PRO A 56 8.70 16.76 -13.66
CA PRO A 56 9.34 15.82 -14.56
C PRO A 56 8.94 14.38 -14.21
N LEU A 57 8.95 13.50 -15.21
CA LEU A 57 8.45 12.13 -15.09
C LEU A 57 9.18 11.32 -14.01
N ASP A 58 10.47 11.54 -13.83
CA ASP A 58 11.27 10.92 -12.78
C ASP A 58 10.74 11.28 -11.38
N ALA A 59 10.40 12.55 -11.13
CA ALA A 59 9.77 12.96 -9.88
C ALA A 59 8.39 12.31 -9.69
N GLN A 60 7.60 12.16 -10.77
CA GLN A 60 6.28 11.52 -10.71
C GLN A 60 6.37 10.03 -10.32
N VAL A 61 7.46 9.33 -10.65
CA VAL A 61 7.67 7.92 -10.32
C VAL A 61 8.42 7.72 -9.01
N VAL A 62 9.43 8.56 -8.73
CA VAL A 62 10.31 8.42 -7.55
C VAL A 62 9.62 8.91 -6.28
N ALA A 63 8.87 10.02 -6.32
CA ALA A 63 8.24 10.55 -5.11
C ALA A 63 7.24 9.58 -4.45
N PRO A 64 6.36 8.88 -5.19
CA PRO A 64 5.47 7.89 -4.60
C PRO A 64 6.22 6.68 -4.03
N ALA A 65 7.32 6.26 -4.68
CA ALA A 65 8.17 5.17 -4.20
C ALA A 65 8.88 5.54 -2.87
N LEU A 66 9.39 6.76 -2.76
CA LEU A 66 9.97 7.28 -1.51
C LEU A 66 8.90 7.44 -0.42
N MET A 67 7.69 7.87 -0.79
CA MET A 67 6.58 8.01 0.16
C MET A 67 6.18 6.65 0.73
N VAL A 68 5.96 5.63 -0.11
CA VAL A 68 5.61 4.28 0.40
C VAL A 68 6.73 3.72 1.27
N MET A 69 8.01 3.93 0.91
CA MET A 69 9.15 3.52 1.73
C MET A 69 9.13 4.21 3.10
N ALA A 70 8.91 5.52 3.14
CA ALA A 70 8.82 6.28 4.38
C ALA A 70 7.66 5.80 5.27
N VAL A 71 6.48 5.53 4.69
CA VAL A 71 5.32 5.00 5.42
C VAL A 71 5.60 3.59 5.95
N ILE A 72 6.26 2.72 5.18
CA ILE A 72 6.66 1.38 5.63
C ILE A 72 7.61 1.48 6.83
N TYR A 73 8.60 2.37 6.80
CA TYR A 73 9.52 2.56 7.93
C TYR A 73 8.85 3.19 9.15
N PHE A 74 7.90 4.10 8.94
CA PHE A 74 7.18 4.76 10.02
C PHE A 74 6.14 3.85 10.68
N MET A 75 5.35 3.11 9.90
CA MET A 75 4.15 2.40 10.38
C MET A 75 4.14 0.90 10.12
N GLY A 76 5.17 0.34 9.46
CA GLY A 76 5.24 -1.08 9.12
C GLY A 76 5.14 -2.00 10.34
N THR A 77 5.66 -1.59 11.49
CA THR A 77 5.56 -2.34 12.76
C THR A 77 4.17 -2.30 13.39
N VAL A 78 3.32 -1.34 12.99
CA VAL A 78 1.95 -1.18 13.52
C VAL A 78 0.98 -2.08 12.78
N SER A 79 0.87 -1.91 11.46
CA SER A 79 -0.13 -2.59 10.61
C SER A 79 0.45 -3.65 9.69
N GLY A 80 1.77 -3.65 9.46
CA GLY A 80 2.41 -4.31 8.32
C GLY A 80 2.53 -3.39 7.10
N ALA A 81 1.91 -2.21 7.12
CA ALA A 81 1.89 -1.23 6.04
C ALA A 81 1.59 -1.88 4.67
N HIS A 82 0.43 -2.54 4.55
CA HIS A 82 0.02 -3.15 3.30
C HIS A 82 -0.33 -2.10 2.26
N LEU A 83 -1.09 -1.07 2.67
CA LEU A 83 -1.46 0.14 1.90
C LEU A 83 -2.09 -0.13 0.53
N ASN A 84 -2.50 -1.37 0.28
CA ASN A 84 -2.95 -1.87 -1.01
C ASN A 84 -3.77 -3.16 -0.83
N PRO A 85 -4.98 -3.25 -1.41
CA PRO A 85 -5.82 -4.45 -1.34
C PRO A 85 -5.15 -5.73 -1.88
N ALA A 86 -4.42 -5.62 -2.99
CA ALA A 86 -3.70 -6.75 -3.59
C ALA A 86 -2.57 -7.25 -2.68
N VAL A 87 -1.88 -6.34 -1.98
CA VAL A 87 -0.85 -6.70 -1.01
C VAL A 87 -1.47 -7.40 0.20
N SER A 88 -2.54 -6.85 0.77
CA SER A 88 -3.30 -7.49 1.86
C SER A 88 -3.76 -8.91 1.51
N LEU A 89 -4.30 -9.08 0.30
CA LEU A 89 -4.74 -10.37 -0.19
C LEU A 89 -3.57 -11.33 -0.38
N SER A 90 -2.44 -10.85 -0.89
CA SER A 90 -1.25 -11.66 -1.15
C SER A 90 -0.62 -12.18 0.14
N PHE A 91 -0.54 -11.36 1.19
CA PHE A 91 -0.11 -11.83 2.52
C PHE A 91 -1.09 -12.84 3.14
N ALA A 92 -2.39 -12.68 2.91
CA ALA A 92 -3.41 -13.63 3.38
C ALA A 92 -3.32 -14.98 2.64
N LEU A 93 -3.15 -14.94 1.32
CA LEU A 93 -2.93 -16.14 0.47
C LEU A 93 -1.65 -16.88 0.85
N ARG A 94 -0.59 -16.15 1.23
CA ARG A 94 0.65 -16.74 1.73
C ARG A 94 0.55 -17.30 3.15
N GLY A 95 -0.53 -17.01 3.88
CA GLY A 95 -0.73 -17.43 5.27
C GLY A 95 0.01 -16.59 6.30
N ASN A 96 0.57 -15.44 5.89
CA ASN A 96 1.25 -14.50 6.79
C ASN A 96 0.31 -13.44 7.38
N PHE A 97 -0.95 -13.37 6.92
CA PHE A 97 -1.93 -12.41 7.43
C PHE A 97 -3.31 -13.06 7.66
N PRO A 98 -3.99 -12.79 8.78
CA PRO A 98 -5.29 -13.38 9.06
C PRO A 98 -6.38 -12.93 8.07
N TRP A 99 -7.02 -13.88 7.39
CA TRP A 99 -8.13 -13.61 6.45
C TRP A 99 -9.25 -12.74 7.03
N ARG A 100 -9.55 -12.89 8.32
CA ARG A 100 -10.58 -12.10 9.02
C ARG A 100 -10.31 -10.60 9.03
N ARG A 101 -9.05 -10.17 8.87
CA ARG A 101 -8.64 -8.76 8.87
C ARG A 101 -8.65 -8.13 7.48
N VAL A 102 -8.62 -8.95 6.43
CA VAL A 102 -8.53 -8.49 5.04
C VAL A 102 -9.65 -7.49 4.68
N PRO A 103 -10.93 -7.74 4.99
CA PRO A 103 -11.99 -6.78 4.66
C PRO A 103 -11.80 -5.41 5.34
N GLY A 104 -11.34 -5.40 6.61
CA GLY A 104 -11.07 -4.17 7.35
C GLY A 104 -9.93 -3.37 6.73
N TYR A 105 -8.83 -4.04 6.36
CA TYR A 105 -7.70 -3.40 5.68
C TYR A 105 -8.12 -2.83 4.32
N ILE A 106 -8.86 -3.59 3.51
CA ILE A 106 -9.34 -3.11 2.21
C ILE A 106 -10.26 -1.88 2.39
N ALA A 107 -11.18 -1.91 3.35
CA ALA A 107 -12.04 -0.76 3.64
C ALA A 107 -11.24 0.47 4.09
N ALA A 108 -10.24 0.28 4.96
CA ALA A 108 -9.33 1.35 5.40
C ALA A 108 -8.52 1.94 4.24
N GLN A 109 -7.97 1.10 3.37
CA GLN A 109 -7.19 1.51 2.19
C GLN A 109 -8.06 2.29 1.19
N ILE A 110 -9.25 1.78 0.87
CA ILE A 110 -10.21 2.49 0.01
C ILE A 110 -10.57 3.83 0.63
N PHE A 111 -10.91 3.86 1.91
CA PHE A 111 -11.24 5.11 2.60
C PHE A 111 -10.08 6.12 2.59
N GLY A 112 -8.85 5.68 2.87
CA GLY A 112 -7.65 6.52 2.78
C GLY A 112 -7.42 7.07 1.37
N SER A 113 -7.59 6.25 0.33
CA SER A 113 -7.46 6.69 -1.07
C SER A 113 -8.52 7.73 -1.45
N LEU A 114 -9.77 7.55 -1.02
CA LEU A 114 -10.86 8.50 -1.27
C LEU A 114 -10.62 9.83 -0.57
N LEU A 115 -10.10 9.82 0.67
CA LEU A 115 -9.70 11.03 1.38
C LEU A 115 -8.59 11.79 0.64
N ALA A 116 -7.59 11.08 0.10
CA ALA A 116 -6.50 11.69 -0.66
C ALA A 116 -7.00 12.31 -1.97
N SER A 117 -7.80 11.58 -2.74
CA SER A 117 -8.40 12.10 -3.97
C SER A 117 -9.35 13.28 -3.69
N GLY A 118 -10.12 13.21 -2.59
CA GLY A 118 -10.98 14.31 -2.14
C GLY A 118 -10.19 15.56 -1.75
N PHE A 119 -9.07 15.38 -1.05
CA PHE A 119 -8.15 16.48 -0.73
C PHE A 119 -7.56 17.10 -2.00
N LEU A 120 -7.03 16.30 -2.92
CA LEU A 120 -6.51 16.79 -4.21
C LEU A 120 -7.57 17.57 -5.01
N ARG A 121 -8.80 17.05 -5.05
CA ARG A 121 -9.93 17.73 -5.70
C ARG A 121 -10.29 19.04 -4.99
N ALA A 122 -10.21 19.11 -3.66
CA ALA A 122 -10.50 20.33 -2.92
C ALA A 122 -9.41 21.40 -3.08
N THR A 123 -8.14 21.00 -3.09
CA THR A 123 -6.99 21.92 -3.18
C THR A 123 -6.75 22.40 -4.60
N PHE A 124 -6.77 21.49 -5.55
CA PHE A 124 -6.51 21.82 -6.94
C PHE A 124 -7.87 21.99 -7.62
N GLY A 125 -8.73 20.98 -7.64
CA GLY A 125 -9.94 20.95 -8.47
C GLY A 125 -9.90 19.74 -9.38
N ASP A 126 -10.79 19.70 -10.36
CA ASP A 126 -10.92 18.53 -11.24
C ASP A 126 -9.95 18.63 -12.44
N VAL A 127 -8.70 18.24 -12.21
CA VAL A 127 -7.61 18.28 -13.21
C VAL A 127 -6.77 17.02 -13.17
N GLY A 128 -6.07 16.74 -14.27
CA GLY A 128 -5.20 15.57 -14.36
C GLY A 128 -5.94 14.26 -14.08
N ASN A 129 -7.27 14.24 -14.28
CA ASN A 129 -8.16 13.14 -13.91
C ASN A 129 -7.99 12.68 -12.44
N LEU A 130 -7.64 13.61 -11.54
CA LEU A 130 -7.29 13.34 -10.14
C LEU A 130 -6.20 12.26 -9.97
N GLY A 131 -5.31 12.14 -10.96
CA GLY A 131 -4.22 11.16 -10.98
C GLY A 131 -4.66 9.72 -11.24
N ALA A 132 -5.89 9.51 -11.73
CA ALA A 132 -6.37 8.17 -12.09
C ALA A 132 -5.58 7.60 -13.28
N THR A 133 -5.18 6.35 -13.15
CA THR A 133 -4.47 5.59 -14.19
C THR A 133 -5.45 5.13 -15.27
N THR A 134 -5.47 5.83 -16.40
CA THR A 134 -6.29 5.46 -17.55
C THR A 134 -5.47 4.71 -18.60
N PRO A 135 -6.08 3.78 -19.36
CA PRO A 135 -5.43 3.16 -20.50
C PRO A 135 -4.93 4.22 -21.49
N GLY A 136 -3.74 3.99 -22.05
CA GLY A 136 -3.21 4.84 -23.13
C GLY A 136 -4.11 4.80 -24.36
N ALA A 137 -4.09 5.88 -25.16
CA ALA A 137 -4.89 5.98 -26.37
C ALA A 137 -4.58 4.81 -27.33
N GLY A 138 -5.62 4.09 -27.76
CA GLY A 138 -5.49 2.94 -28.66
C GLY A 138 -5.07 1.62 -27.99
N ILE A 139 -4.88 1.59 -26.66
CA ILE A 139 -4.57 0.35 -25.93
C ILE A 139 -5.88 -0.37 -25.57
N SER A 140 -5.95 -1.67 -25.89
CA SER A 140 -7.12 -2.50 -25.58
C SER A 140 -7.23 -2.78 -24.08
N ALA A 141 -8.46 -2.95 -23.58
CA ALA A 141 -8.70 -3.31 -22.18
C ALA A 141 -7.97 -4.61 -21.77
N TRP A 142 -7.90 -5.58 -22.68
CA TRP A 142 -7.18 -6.83 -22.43
C TRP A 142 -5.68 -6.62 -22.23
N THR A 143 -5.07 -5.77 -23.06
CA THR A 143 -3.67 -5.39 -22.91
C THR A 143 -3.41 -4.69 -21.58
N THR A 144 -4.29 -3.77 -21.17
CA THR A 144 -4.19 -3.09 -19.87
C THR A 144 -4.24 -4.08 -18.71
N VAL A 145 -5.23 -4.98 -18.71
CA VAL A 145 -5.38 -6.01 -17.65
C VAL A 145 -4.14 -6.89 -17.56
N LEU A 146 -3.58 -7.33 -18.70
CA LEU A 146 -2.36 -8.14 -18.71
C LEU A 146 -1.16 -7.38 -18.12
N VAL A 147 -0.96 -6.13 -18.50
CA VAL A 147 0.13 -5.31 -17.98
C VAL A 147 -0.05 -5.07 -16.48
N GLU A 148 -1.24 -4.67 -16.04
CA GLU A 148 -1.55 -4.46 -14.61
C GLU A 148 -1.33 -5.72 -13.78
N LEU A 149 -1.71 -6.88 -14.30
CA LEU A 149 -1.50 -8.16 -13.63
C LEU A 149 0.00 -8.48 -13.49
N VAL A 150 0.79 -8.30 -14.55
CA VAL A 150 2.23 -8.56 -14.54
C VAL A 150 2.96 -7.62 -13.58
N ILE A 151 2.69 -6.31 -13.62
CA ILE A 151 3.35 -5.36 -12.72
C ILE A 151 2.93 -5.58 -11.27
N THR A 152 1.65 -5.89 -11.02
CA THR A 152 1.16 -6.18 -9.66
C THR A 152 1.78 -7.47 -9.13
N ALA A 153 1.87 -8.52 -9.95
CA ALA A 153 2.53 -9.76 -9.57
C ALA A 153 4.02 -9.54 -9.26
N GLY A 154 4.72 -8.73 -10.07
CA GLY A 154 6.11 -8.34 -9.82
C GLY A 154 6.27 -7.59 -8.49
N LEU A 155 5.45 -6.56 -8.26
CA LEU A 155 5.43 -5.78 -7.02
C LEU A 155 5.17 -6.67 -5.79
N VAL A 156 4.12 -7.49 -5.85
CA VAL A 156 3.77 -8.43 -4.77
C VAL A 156 4.90 -9.43 -4.53
N SER A 157 5.53 -9.95 -5.58
CA SER A 157 6.66 -10.88 -5.44
C SER A 157 7.84 -10.23 -4.70
N VAL A 158 8.16 -8.96 -5.02
CA VAL A 158 9.20 -8.20 -4.31
C VAL A 158 8.80 -7.97 -2.85
N ILE A 159 7.56 -7.55 -2.59
CA ILE A 159 7.07 -7.31 -1.22
C ILE A 159 7.11 -8.58 -0.38
N LEU A 160 6.57 -9.69 -0.89
CA LEU A 160 6.59 -10.96 -0.18
C LEU A 160 8.02 -11.48 -0.02
N GLY A 161 8.88 -11.29 -1.03
CA GLY A 161 10.29 -11.66 -0.99
C GLY A 161 11.07 -10.91 0.08
N THR A 162 10.87 -9.59 0.22
CA THR A 162 11.56 -8.77 1.23
C THR A 162 10.95 -8.90 2.63
N ALA A 163 9.63 -9.14 2.73
CA ALA A 163 8.96 -9.43 3.99
C ALA A 163 9.28 -10.83 4.53
N SER A 164 9.76 -11.73 3.67
CA SER A 164 10.39 -12.98 4.08
C SER A 164 11.74 -12.63 4.68
N GLY A 165 11.78 -12.38 5.99
CA GLY A 165 13.05 -12.37 6.68
C GLY A 165 13.78 -13.66 6.32
N ALA A 166 14.95 -13.56 5.70
CA ALA A 166 15.95 -14.61 5.76
C ALA A 166 16.21 -14.87 7.25
N ARG A 167 15.43 -15.79 7.82
CA ARG A 167 15.77 -16.47 9.06
C ARG A 167 16.88 -17.44 8.68
N ASN A 168 18.11 -16.91 8.63
CA ASN A 168 19.30 -17.73 8.82
C ASN A 168 19.50 -17.93 10.33
#